data_AF-A0A413WQX8-F1
#
_entry.id   AF-A0A413WQX8-F1
#
_cell.length_a   1.000
_cell.length_b   1.000
_cell.length_c   1.000
_cell.angle_alpha   90.00
_cell.angle_beta   90.00
_cell.angle_gamma   90.00
#
_symmetry.space_group_name_H-M   'P 1'
#
loop_
_entity.id
_entity.type
_entity.pdbx_description
1 polymer ?
#
loop_
_entity_poly.entity_id
_entity_poly.type
_entity_poly.pdbx_seq_one_letter_code
_entity_poly.pdbx_strand_id
1 'polypeptide(L)'
;MKDELLKIAQEVLTEEEVQEIVKEKFKDAFKNAVGEAFRWGDAERAIKNKITEVMVPYIEKYDFTEFLPKLDTVLTEIVNSDGCMAEKKILENFKELMLEPEQKEIKVTDLFKAWIKQCNKDIDVDNLEICYDDGVYYAPVDCEMRFEEEEKPSWSCLQRAIITFENNHDNNLNMQIQISKYVSDYGKEHPYSISISSDIKISSLRRLSDFEVLLLRLERAGTAIVIDEEWDSSYIEPEKEPEATFV
;
A
#
# COMPACT_ATOMS: atom_id res chain seq x y z
N MET A 1 27.41 -58.82 22.00
CA MET A 1 26.40 -58.06 21.24
C MET A 1 26.81 -56.61 20.94
N LYS A 2 26.90 -55.67 21.89
CA LYS A 2 27.33 -54.28 21.60
C LYS A 2 28.76 -54.21 21.04
N ASP A 3 29.67 -54.95 21.65
CA ASP A 3 31.08 -54.96 21.24
C ASP A 3 31.34 -55.77 19.96
N GLU A 4 30.52 -56.79 19.68
CA GLU A 4 30.57 -57.54 18.42
C GLU A 4 30.01 -56.74 17.25
N LEU A 5 28.91 -56.00 17.47
CA LEU A 5 28.35 -55.08 16.46
C LEU A 5 29.32 -53.95 16.13
N LEU A 6 30.03 -53.42 17.14
CA LEU A 6 31.05 -52.39 16.94
C LEU A 6 32.22 -52.91 16.10
N LYS A 7 32.64 -54.16 16.35
CA LYS A 7 33.75 -54.79 15.64
C LYS A 7 33.42 -55.11 14.18
N ILE A 8 32.21 -55.63 13.92
CA ILE A 8 31.72 -55.88 12.55
C ILE A 8 31.56 -54.56 11.78
N ALA A 9 31.06 -53.50 12.44
CA ALA A 9 30.94 -52.18 11.82
C ALA A 9 32.31 -51.59 11.45
N GLN A 10 33.33 -51.76 12.29
CA GLN A 10 34.71 -51.31 12.03
C GLN A 10 35.44 -52.13 10.96
N GLU A 11 35.07 -53.39 10.75
CA GLU A 11 35.64 -54.25 9.70
C GLU A 11 35.01 -54.01 8.32
N VAL A 12 33.76 -53.50 8.27
CA VAL A 12 32.98 -53.31 7.04
C VAL A 12 32.96 -51.87 6.55
N LEU A 13 33.06 -50.89 7.46
CA LEU A 13 32.96 -49.47 7.14
C LEU A 13 34.19 -48.75 7.67
N THR A 14 34.75 -47.89 6.84
CA THR A 14 35.82 -46.96 7.22
C THR A 14 35.32 -45.96 8.26
N GLU A 15 36.24 -45.39 9.04
CA GLU A 15 35.91 -44.38 10.03
C GLU A 15 35.18 -43.17 9.41
N GLU A 16 35.53 -42.81 8.17
CA GLU A 16 34.85 -41.75 7.41
C GLU A 16 33.39 -42.11 7.08
N GLU A 17 33.12 -43.35 6.63
CA GLU A 17 31.76 -43.83 6.35
C GLU A 17 30.89 -43.87 7.63
N VAL A 18 31.48 -44.27 8.77
CA VAL A 18 30.79 -44.24 10.06
C VAL A 18 30.46 -42.80 10.47
N GLN A 19 31.39 -41.87 10.30
CA GLN A 19 31.17 -40.45 10.61
C GLN A 19 30.07 -39.84 9.72
N GLU A 20 30.03 -40.20 8.44
CA GLU A 20 29.02 -39.70 7.50
C GLU A 20 27.61 -40.19 7.86
N ILE A 21 27.46 -41.48 8.17
CA ILE A 21 26.19 -42.07 8.63
C ILE A 21 25.69 -41.41 9.92
N VAL A 22 26.59 -41.18 10.89
CA VAL A 22 26.23 -40.51 12.16
C VAL A 22 25.77 -39.07 11.91
N LYS A 23 26.46 -38.34 11.02
CA LYS A 23 26.12 -36.97 10.66
C LYS A 23 24.77 -36.87 9.95
N GLU A 24 24.46 -37.82 9.08
CA GLU A 24 23.17 -37.89 8.39
C GLU A 24 22.02 -38.17 9.37
N LYS A 25 22.17 -39.18 10.23
CA LYS A 25 21.13 -39.52 11.24
C LYS A 25 20.91 -38.39 12.24
N PHE A 26 21.95 -37.67 12.62
CA PHE A 26 21.83 -36.50 13.48
C PHE A 26 21.04 -35.37 12.80
N LYS A 27 21.33 -35.08 11.52
CA LYS A 27 20.59 -34.06 10.75
C LYS A 27 19.12 -34.39 10.62
N ASP A 28 18.78 -35.65 10.37
CA ASP A 28 17.39 -36.09 10.24
C ASP A 28 16.65 -36.02 11.58
N ALA A 29 17.28 -36.48 12.67
CA ALA A 29 16.71 -36.35 14.01
C ALA A 29 16.46 -34.88 14.39
N PHE A 30 17.40 -33.99 14.07
CA PHE A 30 17.26 -32.56 14.31
C PHE A 30 16.14 -31.93 13.47
N LYS A 31 16.07 -32.23 12.16
CA LYS A 31 14.99 -31.75 11.28
C LYS A 31 13.62 -32.23 11.73
N ASN A 32 13.52 -33.49 12.16
CA ASN A 32 12.26 -34.04 12.66
C ASN A 32 11.86 -33.39 13.98
N ALA A 33 12.79 -33.22 14.93
CA ALA A 33 12.50 -32.55 16.20
C ALA A 33 12.09 -31.08 16.02
N VAL A 34 12.74 -30.36 15.11
CA VAL A 34 12.35 -28.98 14.75
C VAL A 34 10.99 -28.99 14.05
N GLY A 35 10.78 -29.88 13.07
CA GLY A 35 9.49 -30.02 12.39
C GLY A 35 8.34 -30.37 13.32
N GLU A 36 8.58 -31.18 14.35
CA GLU A 36 7.62 -31.52 15.41
C GLU A 36 7.39 -30.34 16.37
N ALA A 37 8.44 -29.61 16.76
CA ALA A 37 8.34 -28.42 17.61
C ALA A 37 7.56 -27.27 16.93
N PHE A 38 7.64 -27.15 15.61
CA PHE A 38 6.85 -26.19 14.83
C PHE A 38 5.45 -26.71 14.47
N ARG A 39 5.19 -28.02 14.53
CA ARG A 39 3.86 -28.61 14.24
C ARG A 39 2.87 -28.48 15.40
N TRP A 40 3.34 -28.40 16.64
CA TRP A 40 2.49 -28.30 17.83
C TRP A 40 2.77 -26.94 18.49
N GLY A 41 1.84 -25.99 18.31
CA GLY A 41 2.00 -24.54 18.45
C GLY A 41 2.43 -23.93 19.80
N ASP A 42 3.10 -24.67 20.69
CA ASP A 42 3.65 -24.13 21.94
C ASP A 42 4.95 -23.33 21.71
N ALA A 43 5.79 -23.72 20.75
CA ALA A 43 6.99 -22.94 20.37
C ALA A 43 6.61 -21.66 19.61
N GLU A 44 5.66 -21.75 18.67
CA GLU A 44 5.09 -20.58 17.98
C GLU A 44 4.44 -19.61 18.97
N ARG A 45 3.65 -20.13 19.92
CA ARG A 45 3.02 -19.32 20.97
C ARG A 45 4.06 -18.69 21.90
N ALA A 46 5.11 -19.41 22.29
CA ALA A 46 6.19 -18.86 23.10
C ALA A 46 6.95 -17.73 22.39
N ILE A 47 7.23 -17.89 21.09
CA ILE A 47 7.89 -16.85 20.27
C ILE A 47 6.96 -15.65 20.10
N LYS A 48 5.70 -15.88 19.74
CA LYS A 48 4.69 -14.82 19.60
C LYS A 48 4.52 -14.02 20.89
N ASN A 49 4.44 -14.71 22.03
CA ASN A 49 4.34 -14.06 23.34
C ASN A 49 5.58 -13.21 23.65
N LYS A 50 6.79 -13.69 23.33
CA LYS A 50 8.02 -12.92 23.59
C LYS A 50 8.17 -11.70 22.68
N ILE A 51 7.73 -11.80 21.42
CA ILE A 51 7.65 -10.66 20.50
C ILE A 51 6.65 -9.63 21.03
N THR A 52 5.44 -10.06 21.42
CA THR A 52 4.42 -9.13 21.96
C THR A 52 4.85 -8.50 23.27
N GLU A 53 5.52 -9.23 24.16
CA GLU A 53 5.95 -8.73 25.48
C GLU A 53 7.13 -7.75 25.38
N VAL A 54 8.10 -8.02 24.49
CA VAL A 54 9.39 -7.29 24.46
C VAL A 54 9.46 -6.30 23.31
N MET A 55 9.03 -6.70 22.11
CA MET A 55 9.22 -5.88 20.91
C MET A 55 8.12 -4.82 20.77
N VAL A 56 6.86 -5.16 21.05
CA VAL A 56 5.73 -4.22 20.88
C VAL A 56 5.89 -2.97 21.77
N PRO A 57 6.18 -3.07 23.07
CA PRO A 57 6.37 -1.87 23.90
C PRO A 57 7.62 -1.07 23.53
N TYR A 58 8.60 -1.72 22.90
CA TYR A 58 9.81 -1.04 22.42
C TYR A 58 9.50 -0.24 21.16
N ILE A 59 8.77 -0.82 20.20
CA ILE A 59 8.32 -0.17 18.96
C ILE A 59 7.33 0.97 19.28
N GLU A 60 6.38 0.75 20.19
CA GLU A 60 5.41 1.77 20.62
C GLU A 60 6.05 2.98 21.31
N LYS A 61 7.24 2.79 21.90
CA LYS A 61 8.00 3.85 22.56
C LYS A 61 9.14 4.41 21.72
N TYR A 62 9.43 3.80 20.58
CA TYR A 62 10.50 4.22 19.72
C TYR A 62 10.02 5.39 18.86
N ASP A 63 10.64 6.55 19.03
CA ASP A 63 10.36 7.71 18.21
C ASP A 63 11.07 7.55 16.85
N PHE A 64 10.33 7.07 15.86
CA PHE A 64 10.84 6.90 14.50
C PHE A 64 11.10 8.25 13.79
N THR A 65 10.69 9.38 14.38
CA THR A 65 10.96 10.71 13.83
C THR A 65 12.46 11.00 13.74
N GLU A 66 13.32 10.41 14.58
CA GLU A 66 14.78 10.55 14.44
C GLU A 66 15.36 9.82 13.21
N PHE A 67 14.65 8.84 12.67
CA PHE A 67 15.08 8.11 11.47
C PHE A 67 14.54 8.72 10.18
N LEU A 68 13.47 9.52 10.24
CA LEU A 68 12.91 10.21 9.07
C LEU A 68 13.98 11.07 8.35
N PRO A 69 14.80 11.90 9.02
CA PRO A 69 15.85 12.68 8.35
C PRO A 69 16.90 11.83 7.64
N LYS A 70 17.24 10.65 8.20
CA LYS A 70 18.22 9.73 7.63
C LYS A 70 17.64 8.98 6.44
N LEU A 71 16.38 8.55 6.52
CA LEU A 71 15.63 8.02 5.39
C LEU A 71 15.52 9.05 4.28
N ASP A 72 15.18 10.30 4.60
CA ASP A 72 15.10 11.39 3.62
C ASP A 72 16.43 11.66 2.93
N THR A 73 17.54 11.61 3.68
CA THR A 73 18.90 11.77 3.14
C THR A 73 19.25 10.63 2.19
N VAL A 74 19.03 9.37 2.61
CA VAL A 74 19.32 8.19 1.80
C VAL A 74 18.44 8.14 0.55
N LEU A 75 17.14 8.45 0.68
CA LEU A 75 16.23 8.55 -0.47
C LEU A 75 16.67 9.66 -1.43
N THR A 76 17.07 10.82 -0.92
CA THR A 76 17.55 11.95 -1.72
C THR A 76 18.84 11.60 -2.47
N GLU A 77 19.78 10.91 -1.83
CA GLU A 77 21.01 10.44 -2.49
C GLU A 77 20.72 9.42 -3.60
N ILE A 78 19.76 8.49 -3.39
CA ILE A 78 19.42 7.48 -4.40
C ILE A 78 18.63 8.11 -5.56
N VAL A 79 17.69 9.03 -5.30
CA VAL A 79 16.93 9.77 -6.35
C VAL A 79 17.87 10.58 -7.24
N ASN A 80 18.95 11.12 -6.67
CA ASN A 80 19.96 11.90 -7.39
C ASN A 80 21.10 11.06 -7.97
N SER A 81 21.11 9.74 -7.74
CA SER A 81 22.04 8.81 -8.37
C SER A 81 21.52 8.42 -9.76
N ASP A 82 22.42 8.15 -10.73
CA ASP A 82 22.14 7.83 -12.14
C ASP A 82 21.37 6.49 -12.37
N GLY A 83 20.59 6.03 -11.38
CA GLY A 83 19.75 4.85 -11.45
C GLY A 83 18.55 5.02 -12.39
N CYS A 84 18.11 3.92 -12.99
CA CYS A 84 17.02 3.85 -13.96
C CYS A 84 15.74 4.57 -13.48
N MET A 85 15.03 5.22 -14.41
CA MET A 85 13.82 6.04 -14.17
C MET A 85 12.76 5.35 -13.29
N ALA A 86 12.72 4.03 -13.40
CA ALA A 86 11.76 3.18 -12.73
C ALA A 86 12.06 3.01 -11.23
N GLU A 87 13.32 3.14 -10.83
CA GLU A 87 13.79 3.18 -9.44
C GLU A 87 13.59 4.58 -8.86
N LYS A 88 13.73 5.63 -9.68
CA LYS A 88 13.46 7.03 -9.29
C LYS A 88 12.00 7.25 -8.89
N LYS A 89 11.02 6.81 -9.69
CA LYS A 89 9.59 6.94 -9.36
C LYS A 89 9.19 6.16 -8.10
N ILE A 90 9.81 5.00 -7.86
CA ILE A 90 9.59 4.24 -6.61
C ILE A 90 10.02 5.08 -5.40
N LEU A 91 11.20 5.70 -5.46
CA LEU A 91 11.76 6.47 -4.34
C LEU A 91 10.99 7.77 -4.11
N GLU A 92 10.59 8.46 -5.17
CA GLU A 92 9.72 9.64 -5.10
C GLU A 92 8.38 9.30 -4.46
N ASN A 93 7.70 8.28 -4.96
CA ASN A 93 6.42 7.85 -4.39
C ASN A 93 6.57 7.33 -2.96
N PHE A 94 7.68 6.68 -2.61
CA PHE A 94 7.97 6.25 -1.25
C PHE A 94 8.20 7.45 -0.31
N LYS A 95 8.99 8.45 -0.74
CA LYS A 95 9.21 9.69 0.02
C LYS A 95 7.90 10.41 0.27
N GLU A 96 7.13 10.64 -0.79
CA GLU A 96 5.81 11.25 -0.72
C GLU A 96 4.88 10.46 0.20
N LEU A 97 4.86 9.13 0.10
CA LEU A 97 4.10 8.29 1.02
C LEU A 97 4.52 8.60 2.46
N MET A 98 5.81 8.60 2.79
CA MET A 98 6.34 8.79 4.16
C MET A 98 6.08 10.16 4.80
N LEU A 99 5.63 11.16 4.03
CA LEU A 99 5.22 12.45 4.59
C LEU A 99 3.93 12.29 5.41
N GLU A 100 3.88 12.91 6.58
CA GLU A 100 2.63 13.04 7.34
C GLU A 100 1.71 14.05 6.66
N PRO A 101 0.39 13.79 6.55
CA PRO A 101 -0.54 14.81 6.09
C PRO A 101 -0.53 16.01 7.05
N GLU A 102 -0.55 17.22 6.50
CA GLU A 102 -0.59 18.45 7.30
C GLU A 102 -1.92 18.60 8.06
N GLN A 103 -2.99 17.98 7.55
CA GLN A 103 -4.35 18.12 8.04
C GLN A 103 -4.89 16.79 8.53
N LYS A 104 -5.58 16.82 9.67
CA LYS A 104 -6.23 15.63 10.28
C LYS A 104 -7.53 15.24 9.59
N GLU A 105 -8.07 16.15 8.80
CA GLU A 105 -9.33 16.03 8.10
C GLU A 105 -9.14 16.50 6.66
N ILE A 106 -9.82 15.86 5.71
CA ILE A 106 -9.91 16.27 4.32
C ILE A 106 -11.35 16.17 3.84
N LYS A 107 -11.78 17.17 3.07
CA LYS A 107 -13.11 17.21 2.46
C LYS A 107 -13.17 16.36 1.20
N VAL A 108 -14.34 15.80 0.92
CA VAL A 108 -14.55 15.01 -0.30
C VAL A 108 -14.43 15.89 -1.55
N THR A 109 -14.88 17.14 -1.50
CA THR A 109 -14.67 18.11 -2.60
C THR A 109 -13.18 18.44 -2.84
N ASP A 110 -12.35 18.43 -1.80
CA ASP A 110 -10.90 18.66 -1.94
C ASP A 110 -10.18 17.42 -2.48
N LEU A 111 -10.64 16.21 -2.15
CA LEU A 111 -10.22 14.98 -2.81
C LEU A 111 -10.58 15.00 -4.30
N PHE A 112 -11.78 15.46 -4.66
CA PHE A 112 -12.22 15.56 -6.04
C PHE A 112 -11.32 16.50 -6.86
N LYS A 113 -10.99 17.69 -6.31
CA LYS A 113 -10.02 18.61 -6.94
C LYS A 113 -8.64 17.98 -7.12
N ALA A 114 -8.17 17.21 -6.14
CA ALA A 114 -6.88 16.52 -6.24
C ALA A 114 -6.89 15.44 -7.34
N TRP A 115 -8.01 14.73 -7.51
CA TRP A 115 -8.21 13.79 -8.60
C TRP A 115 -8.27 14.50 -9.96
N ILE A 116 -9.05 15.57 -10.11
CA ILE A 116 -9.11 16.38 -11.35
C ILE A 116 -7.71 16.86 -11.75
N LYS A 117 -6.91 17.35 -10.79
CA LYS A 117 -5.53 17.78 -11.06
C LYS A 117 -4.64 16.67 -11.62
N GLN A 118 -4.85 15.41 -11.21
CA GLN A 118 -4.16 14.28 -11.80
C GLN A 118 -4.69 14.00 -13.21
N CYS A 119 -6.01 14.00 -13.39
CA CYS A 119 -6.66 13.77 -14.67
C CYS A 119 -6.23 14.80 -15.73
N ASN A 120 -6.10 16.08 -15.38
CA ASN A 120 -5.61 17.12 -16.30
C ASN A 120 -4.29 16.73 -16.99
N LYS A 121 -3.41 16.01 -16.28
CA LYS A 121 -2.11 15.55 -16.82
C LYS A 121 -2.22 14.27 -17.64
N ASP A 122 -3.04 13.33 -17.16
CA ASP A 122 -3.01 11.95 -17.63
C ASP A 122 -4.05 11.65 -18.71
N ILE A 123 -5.11 12.47 -18.80
CA ILE A 123 -6.25 12.23 -19.69
C ILE A 123 -5.79 11.96 -21.12
N ASP A 124 -6.38 10.91 -21.70
CA ASP A 124 -6.29 10.67 -23.12
C ASP A 124 -6.92 11.85 -23.88
N VAL A 125 -6.21 12.37 -24.87
CA VAL A 125 -6.68 13.50 -25.68
C VAL A 125 -7.13 13.06 -27.06
N ASP A 126 -7.03 11.77 -27.36
CA ASP A 126 -7.47 11.21 -28.62
C ASP A 126 -8.98 11.41 -28.81
N ASN A 127 -9.34 12.04 -29.93
CA ASN A 127 -10.72 12.40 -30.29
C ASN A 127 -11.35 13.51 -29.45
N LEU A 128 -10.58 14.21 -28.60
CA LEU A 128 -11.06 15.47 -28.02
C LEU A 128 -11.16 16.55 -29.10
N GLU A 129 -12.22 17.33 -29.04
CA GLU A 129 -12.40 18.51 -29.88
C GLU A 129 -11.32 19.55 -29.55
N ILE A 130 -10.88 20.31 -30.55
CA ILE A 130 -9.92 21.41 -30.36
C ILE A 130 -10.71 22.72 -30.38
N CYS A 131 -10.61 23.48 -29.30
CA CYS A 131 -11.15 24.83 -29.19
C CYS A 131 -10.15 25.83 -29.78
N TYR A 132 -10.67 26.88 -30.45
CA TYR A 132 -9.87 27.94 -31.09
C TYR A 132 -10.23 29.35 -30.58
N ASP A 133 -11.27 29.49 -29.75
CA ASP A 133 -11.85 30.79 -29.40
C ASP A 133 -10.94 31.62 -28.48
N ASP A 134 -10.25 30.99 -27.52
CA ASP A 134 -9.36 31.64 -26.55
C ASP A 134 -7.91 31.11 -26.59
N GLY A 135 -7.51 30.53 -27.73
CA GLY A 135 -6.25 29.81 -27.91
C GLY A 135 -6.49 28.44 -28.52
N VAL A 136 -5.42 27.67 -28.76
CA VAL A 136 -5.51 26.30 -29.28
C VAL A 136 -5.36 25.33 -28.11
N TYR A 137 -6.45 24.71 -27.68
CA TYR A 137 -6.47 23.75 -26.57
C TYR A 137 -7.53 22.67 -26.79
N TYR A 138 -7.40 21.53 -26.11
CA TYR A 138 -8.41 20.48 -26.14
C TYR A 138 -9.63 20.88 -25.30
N ALA A 139 -10.82 20.56 -25.80
CA ALA A 139 -12.08 20.85 -25.12
C ALA A 139 -12.10 20.22 -23.71
N PRO A 140 -12.56 20.97 -22.68
CA PRO A 140 -12.69 20.42 -21.34
C PRO A 140 -13.65 19.23 -21.30
N VAL A 141 -13.37 18.28 -20.42
CA VAL A 141 -14.17 17.06 -20.24
C VAL A 141 -14.98 17.16 -18.96
N ASP A 142 -16.30 16.97 -19.06
CA ASP A 142 -17.18 16.88 -17.89
C ASP A 142 -16.78 15.71 -16.99
N CYS A 143 -16.74 15.97 -15.69
CA CYS A 143 -16.50 14.96 -14.66
C CYS A 143 -17.42 15.18 -13.45
N GLU A 144 -17.66 14.11 -12.71
CA GLU A 144 -18.58 14.09 -11.58
C GLU A 144 -17.98 13.35 -10.40
N MET A 145 -18.42 13.77 -9.21
CA MET A 145 -18.20 13.14 -7.93
C MET A 145 -19.55 12.69 -7.37
N ARG A 146 -19.59 11.48 -6.80
CA ARG A 146 -20.77 10.96 -6.08
C ARG A 146 -20.36 10.26 -4.79
N PHE A 147 -21.08 10.50 -3.71
CA PHE A 147 -20.99 9.77 -2.46
C PHE A 147 -22.25 8.93 -2.26
N GLU A 148 -22.05 7.64 -2.00
CA GLU A 148 -23.14 6.69 -1.78
C GLU A 148 -22.87 5.87 -0.52
N GLU A 149 -23.75 6.02 0.48
CA GLU A 149 -23.70 5.21 1.69
C GLU A 149 -24.28 3.82 1.44
N GLU A 150 -23.53 2.76 1.77
CA GLU A 150 -23.96 1.38 1.57
C GLU A 150 -24.99 0.95 2.64
N GLU A 151 -25.88 0.02 2.29
CA GLU A 151 -26.81 -0.56 3.26
C GLU A 151 -26.03 -1.28 4.38
N LYS A 152 -26.22 -0.84 5.63
CA LYS A 152 -25.50 -1.41 6.78
C LYS A 152 -26.09 -2.76 7.20
N PRO A 153 -25.29 -3.84 7.22
CA PRO A 153 -25.74 -5.08 7.84
C PRO A 153 -25.99 -4.88 9.34
N SER A 154 -27.08 -5.45 9.86
CA SER A 154 -27.47 -5.31 11.27
C SER A 154 -26.43 -5.83 12.27
N TRP A 155 -25.57 -6.76 11.84
CA TRP A 155 -24.49 -7.33 12.65
C TRP A 155 -23.18 -6.54 12.57
N SER A 156 -23.08 -5.56 11.67
CA SER A 156 -21.86 -4.77 11.45
C SER A 156 -21.87 -3.51 12.31
N CYS A 157 -20.79 -3.27 13.04
CA CYS A 157 -20.50 -1.99 13.68
C CYS A 157 -19.85 -0.98 12.71
N LEU A 158 -19.59 -1.38 11.47
CA LEU A 158 -19.04 -0.51 10.42
C LEU A 158 -20.16 -0.07 9.47
N GLN A 159 -20.29 1.24 9.30
CA GLN A 159 -20.99 1.86 8.17
C GLN A 159 -19.99 2.07 7.04
N ARG A 160 -20.34 1.63 5.84
CA ARG A 160 -19.49 1.77 4.65
C ARG A 160 -20.13 2.74 3.68
N ALA A 161 -19.31 3.37 2.86
CA ALA A 161 -19.72 4.20 1.76
C ALA A 161 -18.69 4.16 0.65
N ILE A 162 -19.12 4.55 -0.55
CA ILE A 162 -18.28 4.62 -1.76
C ILE A 162 -18.28 6.07 -2.23
N ILE A 163 -17.09 6.60 -2.51
CA ILE A 163 -16.92 7.83 -3.27
C ILE A 163 -16.52 7.43 -4.69
N THR A 164 -17.27 7.90 -5.67
CA THR A 164 -17.06 7.61 -7.08
C THR A 164 -16.65 8.90 -7.81
N PHE A 165 -15.54 8.87 -8.52
CA PHE A 165 -15.12 9.90 -9.46
C PHE A 165 -15.16 9.36 -10.88
N GLU A 166 -15.86 10.05 -11.77
CA GLU A 166 -16.07 9.62 -13.14
C GLU A 166 -15.91 10.77 -14.12
N ASN A 167 -15.43 10.46 -15.32
CA ASN A 167 -15.48 11.35 -16.47
C ASN A 167 -16.00 10.58 -17.69
N ASN A 168 -16.56 11.30 -18.66
CA ASN A 168 -17.24 10.69 -19.80
C ASN A 168 -16.32 10.32 -20.97
N HIS A 169 -15.03 10.67 -20.91
CA HIS A 169 -14.09 10.50 -22.01
C HIS A 169 -13.15 9.31 -21.79
N ASP A 170 -12.41 9.32 -20.68
CA ASP A 170 -11.39 8.33 -20.34
C ASP A 170 -11.76 7.54 -19.09
N ASN A 171 -12.43 6.41 -19.30
CA ASN A 171 -12.85 5.52 -18.22
C ASN A 171 -11.69 4.92 -17.41
N ASN A 172 -10.45 4.97 -17.90
CA ASN A 172 -9.30 4.46 -17.15
C ASN A 172 -8.94 5.34 -15.96
N LEU A 173 -9.38 6.61 -15.98
CA LEU A 173 -9.18 7.55 -14.88
C LEU A 173 -10.30 7.49 -13.83
N ASN A 174 -11.41 6.81 -14.13
CA ASN A 174 -12.51 6.64 -13.19
C ASN A 174 -12.04 5.84 -11.96
N MET A 175 -12.48 6.25 -10.78
CA MET A 175 -12.01 5.69 -9.52
C MET A 175 -13.14 5.55 -8.51
N GLN A 176 -13.09 4.48 -7.73
CA GLN A 176 -13.93 4.29 -6.56
C GLN A 176 -13.05 4.20 -5.30
N ILE A 177 -13.40 4.98 -4.29
CA ILE A 177 -12.71 5.04 -3.01
C ILE A 177 -13.67 4.50 -1.95
N GLN A 178 -13.31 3.36 -1.38
CA GLN A 178 -14.08 2.79 -0.28
C GLN A 178 -13.70 3.48 1.03
N ILE A 179 -14.72 3.96 1.74
CA ILE A 179 -14.56 4.58 3.06
C ILE A 179 -15.46 3.89 4.08
N SER A 180 -15.06 3.91 5.34
CA SER A 180 -15.86 3.37 6.42
C SER A 180 -15.73 4.17 7.71
N LYS A 181 -16.78 4.11 8.53
CA LYS A 181 -16.81 4.67 9.89
C LYS A 181 -17.33 3.63 10.88
N TYR A 182 -16.83 3.71 12.11
CA TYR A 182 -17.38 2.93 13.21
C TYR A 182 -18.62 3.63 13.78
N VAL A 183 -19.71 2.88 13.88
CA VAL A 183 -20.97 3.31 14.47
C VAL A 183 -21.11 2.58 15.81
N SER A 184 -21.01 3.33 16.91
CA SER A 184 -21.23 2.78 18.24
C SER A 184 -22.72 2.74 18.59
N ASP A 185 -23.12 1.71 19.34
CA ASP A 185 -24.48 1.57 19.87
C ASP A 185 -24.87 2.69 20.85
N TYR A 186 -23.90 3.49 21.29
CA TYR A 186 -24.08 4.62 22.20
C TYR A 186 -24.26 5.97 21.48
N GLY A 187 -24.41 5.96 20.15
CA GLY A 187 -24.70 7.15 19.34
C GLY A 187 -23.49 8.07 19.08
N LYS A 188 -22.28 7.65 19.42
CA LYS A 188 -21.05 8.30 18.96
C LYS A 188 -20.66 7.70 17.61
N GLU A 189 -20.64 8.53 16.58
CA GLU A 189 -20.11 8.18 15.26
C GLU A 189 -18.68 8.67 15.14
N HIS A 190 -17.81 7.80 14.64
CA HIS A 190 -16.48 8.18 14.21
C HIS A 190 -16.55 8.82 12.81
N PRO A 191 -15.58 9.67 12.43
CA PRO A 191 -15.50 10.15 11.06
C PRO A 191 -15.27 8.99 10.08
N TYR A 192 -15.61 9.21 8.81
CA TYR A 192 -15.21 8.30 7.74
C TYR A 192 -13.69 8.27 7.61
N SER A 193 -13.15 7.13 7.24
CA SER A 193 -11.74 6.92 6.94
C SER A 193 -11.61 6.05 5.70
N ILE A 194 -10.54 6.27 4.93
CA ILE A 194 -10.23 5.46 3.75
C ILE A 194 -9.97 4.02 4.16
N SER A 195 -10.45 3.09 3.35
CA SER A 195 -10.25 1.66 3.51
C SER A 195 -9.74 1.07 2.20
N ILE A 196 -8.46 1.26 1.89
CA ILE A 196 -7.84 0.68 0.69
C ILE A 196 -7.48 -0.76 1.02
N SER A 197 -8.22 -1.68 0.42
CA SER A 197 -7.91 -3.10 0.53
C SER A 197 -6.70 -3.48 -0.32
N SER A 198 -5.47 -3.35 0.20
CA SER A 198 -4.36 -4.20 -0.26
C SER A 198 -3.07 -4.06 0.55
N ASP A 199 -2.39 -5.20 0.72
CA ASP A 199 -0.95 -5.26 0.96
C ASP A 199 -0.21 -4.66 -0.25
N ILE A 200 0.05 -3.35 -0.22
CA ILE A 200 0.84 -2.70 -1.28
C ILE A 200 2.29 -3.14 -1.17
N LYS A 201 2.72 -3.94 -2.15
CA LYS A 201 4.13 -4.30 -2.32
C LYS A 201 4.91 -3.08 -2.77
N ILE A 202 6.15 -2.94 -2.29
CA ILE A 202 7.08 -1.87 -2.73
C ILE A 202 7.18 -1.78 -4.26
N SER A 203 7.14 -2.93 -4.95
CA SER A 203 7.16 -2.99 -6.42
C SER A 203 5.98 -2.27 -7.09
N SER A 204 4.83 -2.18 -6.41
CA SER A 204 3.63 -1.50 -6.92
C SER A 204 3.78 0.02 -6.90
N LEU A 205 4.65 0.58 -6.04
CA LEU A 205 4.87 2.03 -5.94
C LEU A 205 5.29 2.66 -7.26
N ARG A 206 5.95 1.90 -8.16
CA ARG A 206 6.36 2.39 -9.49
C ARG A 206 5.19 2.83 -10.38
N ARG A 207 4.00 2.29 -10.14
CA ARG A 207 2.82 2.45 -11.01
C ARG A 207 1.75 3.36 -10.40
N LEU A 208 1.94 3.80 -9.15
CA LEU A 208 0.98 4.67 -8.50
C LEU A 208 1.06 6.08 -9.10
N SER A 209 -0.11 6.60 -9.46
CA SER A 209 -0.34 8.01 -9.73
C SER A 209 -0.14 8.86 -8.47
N ASP A 210 0.04 10.17 -8.63
CA ASP A 210 0.23 11.06 -7.48
C ASP A 210 -1.04 11.08 -6.59
N PHE A 211 -2.23 10.89 -7.20
CA PHE A 211 -3.50 10.77 -6.48
C PHE A 211 -3.59 9.47 -5.66
N GLU A 212 -3.19 8.33 -6.20
CA GLU A 212 -3.15 7.08 -5.42
C GLU A 212 -2.17 7.17 -4.24
N VAL A 213 -1.02 7.83 -4.43
CA VAL A 213 -0.07 8.09 -3.34
C VAL A 213 -0.70 8.96 -2.25
N LEU A 214 -1.50 9.97 -2.61
CA LEU A 214 -2.25 10.78 -1.66
C LEU A 214 -3.23 9.92 -0.86
N LEU A 215 -4.03 9.06 -1.51
CA LEU A 215 -5.01 8.23 -0.82
C LEU A 215 -4.36 7.29 0.21
N LEU A 216 -3.22 6.71 -0.13
CA LEU A 216 -2.45 5.85 0.78
C LEU A 216 -1.85 6.61 1.96
N ARG A 217 -1.40 7.84 1.73
CA ARG A 217 -0.91 8.71 2.79
C ARG A 217 -2.04 9.05 3.77
N LEU A 218 -3.22 9.37 3.26
CA LEU A 218 -4.40 9.70 4.06
C LEU A 218 -4.89 8.51 4.88
N GLU A 219 -4.93 7.31 4.27
CA GLU A 219 -5.26 6.06 4.96
C GLU A 219 -4.26 5.77 6.09
N ARG A 220 -2.95 5.80 5.81
CA ARG A 220 -1.92 5.51 6.82
C ARG A 220 -2.04 6.43 8.03
N ALA A 221 -2.30 7.71 7.80
CA ALA A 221 -2.44 8.70 8.86
C ALA A 221 -3.77 8.63 9.61
N GLY A 222 -4.72 7.79 9.15
CA GLY A 222 -6.08 7.75 9.70
C GLY A 222 -6.81 9.08 9.53
N THR A 223 -6.57 9.77 8.42
CA THR A 223 -7.17 11.08 8.13
C THR A 223 -8.68 10.94 8.02
N ALA A 224 -9.40 11.81 8.71
CA ALA A 224 -10.86 11.83 8.68
C ALA A 224 -11.37 12.42 7.34
N ILE A 225 -12.27 11.69 6.70
CA ILE A 225 -12.95 12.13 5.47
C ILE A 225 -14.25 12.84 5.86
N VAL A 226 -14.35 14.10 5.47
CA VAL A 226 -15.52 14.95 5.73
C VAL A 226 -16.37 14.98 4.47
N ILE A 227 -17.57 14.41 4.55
CA ILE A 227 -18.57 14.48 3.47
C ILE A 227 -19.22 15.86 3.53
N ASP A 228 -18.65 16.81 2.80
CA ASP A 228 -19.17 18.18 2.72
C ASP A 228 -20.21 18.34 1.59
N GLU A 229 -20.11 17.54 0.54
CA GLU A 229 -21.09 17.42 -0.54
C GLU A 229 -21.24 15.96 -0.97
N GLU A 230 -22.47 15.56 -1.32
CA GLU A 230 -22.77 14.19 -1.79
C GLU A 230 -22.64 14.05 -3.31
N TRP A 231 -22.73 15.16 -4.04
CA TRP A 231 -22.60 15.21 -5.49
C TRP A 231 -21.99 16.56 -5.89
N ASP A 232 -21.03 16.55 -6.81
CA ASP A 232 -20.41 17.73 -7.41
C ASP A 232 -20.03 17.41 -8.86
N SER A 233 -19.95 18.42 -9.72
CA SER A 233 -19.55 18.28 -11.12
C SER A 233 -18.56 19.37 -11.52
N SER A 234 -17.56 19.01 -12.30
CA SER A 234 -16.51 19.93 -12.72
C SER A 234 -15.96 19.56 -14.09
N TYR A 235 -14.84 20.18 -14.47
CA TYR A 235 -14.17 19.97 -15.73
C TYR A 235 -12.74 19.49 -15.52
N ILE A 236 -12.33 18.51 -16.33
CA ILE A 236 -10.94 18.16 -16.55
C ILE A 236 -10.46 18.97 -17.75
N GLU A 237 -9.38 19.72 -17.55
CA GLU A 237 -8.75 20.56 -18.56
C GLU A 237 -7.40 19.91 -18.94
N PRO A 238 -7.30 19.29 -20.14
CA PRO A 238 -6.06 18.64 -20.54
C PRO A 238 -4.88 19.63 -20.56
N GLU A 239 -3.79 19.30 -19.86
CA GLU A 239 -2.54 20.08 -19.88
C GLU A 239 -1.76 19.89 -21.20
N LYS A 240 -2.06 18.82 -21.95
CA LYS A 240 -1.45 18.57 -23.27
C LYS A 240 -1.98 19.60 -24.28
N GLU A 241 -1.08 20.20 -25.05
CA GLU A 241 -1.47 21.09 -26.16
C GLU A 241 -1.75 20.28 -27.43
N PRO A 242 -2.72 20.67 -28.27
CA PRO A 242 -2.97 20.02 -29.55
C PRO A 242 -1.76 20.05 -30.48
N GLU A 243 -1.50 18.93 -31.16
CA GLU A 243 -0.40 18.85 -32.12
C GLU A 243 -0.65 19.79 -33.31
N ALA A 244 0.36 20.61 -33.64
CA ALA A 244 0.32 21.48 -34.80
C ALA A 244 0.22 20.65 -36.09
N THR A 245 -0.98 20.57 -36.67
CA THR A 245 -1.19 19.91 -37.95
C THR A 245 -0.79 20.87 -39.07
N PHE A 246 0.44 20.75 -39.57
CA PHE A 246 0.85 21.44 -40.79
C PHE A 246 0.22 20.73 -41.99
N VAL A 247 -0.74 21.38 -42.64
CA VAL A 247 -1.34 20.95 -43.91
C VAL A 247 -0.57 21.53 -45.09
#